data_AF-A0A1G0L145-F1
#
_entry.id   AF-A0A1G0L145-F1
#
_cell.length_a   1.000
_cell.length_b   1.000
_cell.length_c   1.000
_cell.angle_alpha   90.00
_cell.angle_beta   90.00
_cell.angle_gamma   90.00
#
_symmetry.space_group_name_H-M   'P 1'
#
loop_
_entity.id
_entity.type
_entity.pdbx_description
1 polymer ?
#
loop_
_entity_poly.entity_id
_entity_poly.type
_entity_poly.pdbx_seq_one_letter_code
_entity_poly.pdbx_strand_id
1 'polypeptide(L)'
;MTAVQRLVFAGALIEAVIGLLAFAMGGPVALAATLVGSGIAFGAQVAAVALLRPAMHARTPQFTQRWALGMAIRFGSFLAVAAVIVAAKTVLPPGWVAAGYLGMMLVLLFLETRFLT
;
A
#
# COMPACT_ATOMS: atom_id res chain seq x y z
N MET A 1 2.36 -21.13 -3.93
CA MET A 1 2.65 -19.73 -3.55
C MET A 1 2.20 -19.48 -2.13
N THR A 2 3.07 -18.94 -1.28
CA THR A 2 2.71 -18.49 0.08
C THR A 2 1.76 -17.28 0.02
N ALA A 3 1.04 -16.99 1.11
CA ALA A 3 0.15 -15.82 1.18
C ALA A 3 0.89 -14.51 0.85
N VAL A 4 2.14 -14.38 1.31
CA VAL A 4 3.00 -13.23 1.00
C VAL A 4 3.33 -13.16 -0.50
N GLN A 5 3.63 -14.28 -1.15
CA GLN A 5 3.88 -14.31 -2.60
C GLN A 5 2.64 -13.90 -3.40
N ARG A 6 1.43 -14.28 -2.96
CA ARG A 6 0.17 -13.86 -3.61
C ARG A 6 -0.08 -12.37 -3.42
N LEU A 7 0.21 -11.83 -2.23
CA LEU A 7 0.12 -10.40 -1.94
C LEU A 7 1.09 -9.59 -2.81
N VAL A 8 2.34 -10.04 -2.91
CA VAL A 8 3.35 -9.40 -3.76
C VAL A 8 2.94 -9.43 -5.23
N PHE A 9 2.45 -10.57 -5.72
CA PHE A 9 1.98 -10.69 -7.09
C PHE A 9 0.77 -9.79 -7.37
N ALA A 10 -0.21 -9.75 -6.47
CA ALA A 10 -1.37 -8.86 -6.59
C ALA A 10 -0.95 -7.40 -6.57
N GLY A 11 -0.03 -7.01 -5.68
CA GLY A 11 0.52 -5.66 -5.62
C GLY A 11 1.21 -5.28 -6.93
N ALA A 12 2.08 -6.12 -7.46
CA ALA A 12 2.76 -5.87 -8.73
C ALA A 12 1.77 -5.70 -9.90
N LEU A 13 0.70 -6.49 -9.95
CA LEU A 13 -0.34 -6.35 -10.97
C LEU A 13 -1.12 -5.03 -10.82
N ILE A 14 -1.49 -4.67 -9.60
CA ILE A 14 -2.18 -3.40 -9.31
C ILE A 14 -1.29 -2.23 -9.70
N GLU A 15 -0.02 -2.25 -9.31
CA GLU A 15 0.99 -1.23 -9.64
C GLU A 15 1.14 -1.06 -11.15
N ALA A 16 1.23 -2.17 -11.89
CA ALA A 16 1.28 -2.13 -13.35
C ALA A 16 0.02 -1.47 -13.94
N VAL A 17 -1.17 -1.84 -13.47
CA VAL A 17 -2.43 -1.28 -13.98
C VAL A 17 -2.54 0.22 -13.68
N ILE A 18 -2.36 0.63 -12.42
CA ILE A 18 -2.49 2.05 -12.04
C ILE A 18 -1.38 2.90 -12.67
N GLY A 19 -0.17 2.36 -12.81
CA GLY A 19 0.95 3.02 -13.47
C GLY A 19 0.70 3.22 -14.96
N LEU A 20 0.21 2.20 -15.67
CA LEU A 20 -0.15 2.30 -17.09
C LEU A 20 -1.27 3.33 -17.32
N LEU A 21 -2.28 3.36 -16.45
CA LEU A 21 -3.35 4.36 -16.51
C LEU A 21 -2.81 5.78 -16.26
N ALA A 22 -1.98 5.96 -15.25
CA ALA A 22 -1.35 7.25 -14.95
C ALA A 22 -0.48 7.73 -16.12
N PHE A 23 0.31 6.84 -16.71
CA PHE A 23 1.12 7.14 -17.89
C PHE A 23 0.24 7.55 -19.09
N ALA A 24 -0.83 6.82 -19.37
CA ALA A 24 -1.73 7.13 -20.48
C ALA A 24 -2.45 8.48 -20.30
N MET A 25 -2.73 8.89 -19.06
CA MET A 25 -3.48 10.11 -18.76
C MET A 25 -2.59 11.36 -18.56
N GLY A 26 -1.39 11.19 -18.02
CA GLY A 26 -0.54 12.30 -17.58
C GLY A 26 0.96 12.13 -17.88
N GLY A 27 1.33 11.11 -18.66
CA GLY A 27 2.68 10.88 -19.13
C GLY A 27 3.67 10.40 -18.06
N PRO A 28 4.99 10.53 -18.31
CA PRO A 28 6.04 10.01 -17.43
C PRO A 28 6.00 10.58 -16.01
N VAL A 29 5.61 11.86 -15.85
CA VAL A 29 5.55 12.52 -14.53
C VAL A 29 4.41 11.95 -13.69
N ALA A 30 3.24 11.71 -14.30
CA ALA A 30 2.12 11.06 -13.62
C ALA A 30 2.48 9.62 -13.21
N LEU A 31 3.12 8.85 -14.10
CA LEU A 31 3.63 7.53 -13.77
C LEU A 31 4.56 7.56 -12.56
N ALA A 32 5.59 8.42 -12.58
CA ALA A 32 6.54 8.51 -11.48
C ALA A 32 5.86 8.89 -10.15
N ALA A 33 4.96 9.88 -10.17
CA ALA A 33 4.22 10.29 -8.97
C ALA A 33 3.31 9.16 -8.45
N THR A 34 2.59 8.46 -9.33
CA THR A 34 1.75 7.32 -8.95
C THR A 34 2.57 6.17 -8.37
N LEU A 35 3.72 5.83 -8.97
CA LEU A 35 4.61 4.78 -8.45
C LEU A 35 5.15 5.09 -7.05
N VAL A 36 5.43 6.36 -6.75
CA VAL A 36 5.85 6.76 -5.39
C VAL A 36 4.73 6.50 -4.38
N GLY A 37 3.50 6.92 -4.69
CA GLY A 37 2.34 6.69 -3.82
C GLY A 37 2.04 5.21 -3.63
N SER A 38 1.99 4.44 -4.74
CA SER A 38 1.70 3.00 -4.71
C SER A 38 2.78 2.21 -3.99
N GLY A 39 4.06 2.55 -4.19
CA GLY A 39 5.18 1.90 -3.52
C GLY A 39 5.11 2.03 -1.99
N ILE A 40 4.78 3.23 -1.48
CA ILE A 40 4.61 3.46 -0.04
C ILE A 40 3.44 2.62 0.50
N ALA A 41 2.30 2.64 -0.19
CA ALA A 41 1.14 1.83 0.20
C ALA A 41 1.45 0.34 0.21
N PHE A 42 2.10 -0.16 -0.84
CA PHE A 42 2.47 -1.56 -1.00
C PHE A 42 3.40 -2.02 0.12
N GLY A 43 4.47 -1.28 0.39
CA GLY A 43 5.42 -1.60 1.46
C GLY A 43 4.75 -1.65 2.83
N ALA A 44 3.90 -0.66 3.14
CA ALA A 44 3.15 -0.61 4.39
C ALA A 44 2.20 -1.80 4.56
N GLN A 45 1.49 -2.17 3.49
CA GLN A 45 0.54 -3.27 3.52
C GLN A 45 1.24 -4.64 3.64
N VAL A 46 2.35 -4.84 2.93
CA VAL A 46 3.19 -6.04 3.10
C VAL A 46 3.70 -6.16 4.53
N ALA A 47 4.20 -5.07 5.11
CA ALA A 47 4.68 -5.05 6.48
C ALA A 47 3.56 -5.36 7.49
N ALA A 48 2.38 -4.75 7.32
CA ALA A 48 1.22 -4.99 8.18
C ALA A 48 0.74 -6.45 8.11
N VAL A 49 0.65 -7.04 6.91
CA VAL A 49 0.27 -8.44 6.73
C VAL A 49 1.31 -9.38 7.33
N ALA A 50 2.60 -9.11 7.09
CA ALA A 50 3.68 -9.92 7.66
C ALA A 50 3.66 -9.92 9.19
N LEU A 51 3.28 -8.79 9.81
CA LEU A 51 3.16 -8.65 11.25
C LEU A 51 1.95 -9.38 11.83
N LEU A 52 0.80 -9.28 11.17
CA LEU A 52 -0.47 -9.85 11.63
C LEU A 52 -0.56 -11.37 11.40
N ARG A 53 -0.05 -11.86 10.27
CA ARG A 53 -0.20 -13.25 9.82
C ARG A 53 0.16 -14.31 10.89
N PRO A 54 1.26 -14.21 11.66
CA PRO A 54 1.60 -15.24 12.64
C PRO A 54 0.63 -15.31 13.83
N ALA A 55 -0.24 -14.31 14.01
CA ALA A 55 -1.17 -14.24 15.13
C ALA A 55 -2.63 -14.47 14.74
N MET A 56 -2.92 -14.89 13.50
CA MET A 56 -4.27 -15.21 13.04
C MET A 56 -4.97 -16.30 13.87
N HIS A 57 -4.19 -17.15 14.55
CA HIS A 57 -4.69 -18.19 15.46
C HIS A 57 -4.27 -17.98 16.92
N ALA A 58 -3.70 -16.81 17.24
CA ALA A 58 -3.26 -16.51 18.59
C ALA A 58 -4.45 -16.14 19.50
N ARG A 59 -4.22 -16.15 20.82
CA ARG A 59 -5.21 -15.65 21.78
C ARG A 59 -5.47 -14.17 21.55
N THR A 60 -6.70 -13.73 21.86
CA THR A 60 -7.20 -12.38 21.60
C THR A 60 -6.20 -11.26 21.94
N PRO A 61 -5.50 -11.23 23.09
CA PRO A 61 -4.57 -10.14 23.40
C PRO A 61 -3.40 -10.02 22.41
N GLN A 62 -2.83 -11.15 21.98
CA GLN A 62 -1.71 -11.18 21.03
C GLN A 62 -2.14 -10.79 19.62
N PHE A 63 -3.34 -11.23 19.21
CA PHE A 63 -3.94 -10.81 17.95
C PHE A 63 -4.18 -9.30 17.93
N THR A 64 -4.85 -8.76 18.97
CA THR A 64 -5.16 -7.33 19.07
C THR A 64 -3.91 -6.46 19.05
N GLN A 65 -2.83 -6.87 19.74
CA GLN A 65 -1.56 -6.14 19.74
C GLN A 65 -0.96 -6.04 18.33
N ARG A 66 -0.85 -7.17 17.61
CA ARG A 66 -0.28 -7.18 16.25
C ARG A 66 -1.17 -6.49 15.23
N TRP A 67 -2.48 -6.60 15.39
CA TRP A 67 -3.44 -5.85 14.59
C TRP A 67 -3.29 -4.33 14.80
N ALA A 68 -3.18 -3.88 16.05
CA ALA A 68 -2.98 -2.47 16.39
C ALA A 68 -1.66 -1.94 15.80
N LEU A 69 -0.58 -2.72 15.86
CA LEU A 69 0.67 -2.36 15.20
C LEU A 69 0.54 -2.31 13.67
N GLY A 70 -0.24 -3.23 13.07
CA GLY A 70 -0.57 -3.17 11.64
C GLY A 70 -1.34 -1.91 11.26
N MET A 71 -2.25 -1.43 12.12
CA MET A 71 -2.93 -0.15 11.94
C MET A 71 -1.98 1.03 12.09
N ALA A 72 -1.05 0.99 13.05
CA ALA A 72 -0.02 2.00 13.20
C ALA A 72 0.88 2.12 11.96
N ILE A 73 1.25 1.00 11.33
CA ILE A 73 2.02 0.99 10.07
C ILE A 73 1.23 1.70 8.95
N ARG A 74 -0.06 1.35 8.80
CA ARG A 74 -0.91 1.97 7.76
C ARG A 74 -1.07 3.47 7.99
N PHE A 75 -1.38 3.89 9.21
CA PHE A 75 -1.47 5.31 9.55
C PHE A 75 -0.13 6.04 9.35
N GLY A 76 0.98 5.43 9.75
CA GLY A 76 2.32 5.97 9.50
C GLY A 76 2.61 6.15 8.00
N SER A 77 2.20 5.18 7.17
CA SER A 77 2.35 5.30 5.70
C SER A 77 1.51 6.42 5.10
N PHE A 78 0.32 6.68 5.65
CA PHE A 78 -0.53 7.80 5.24
C PHE A 78 0.16 9.14 5.55
N LEU A 79 0.72 9.27 6.75
CA LEU A 79 1.51 10.44 7.13
C LEU A 79 2.77 10.59 6.26
N ALA A 80 3.43 9.48 5.92
CA ALA A 80 4.59 9.49 5.04
C ALA A 80 4.24 9.99 3.63
N VAL A 81 3.11 9.56 3.05
CA VAL A 81 2.63 10.08 1.76
C VAL A 81 2.28 11.56 1.85
N ALA A 82 1.61 11.98 2.92
CA ALA A 82 1.31 13.40 3.12
C ALA A 82 2.60 14.24 3.18
N ALA A 83 3.63 13.76 3.89
CA ALA A 83 4.92 14.41 3.95
C ALA A 83 5.61 14.49 2.57
N VAL A 84 5.58 13.39 1.79
CA VAL A 84 6.11 13.36 0.42
C VAL A 84 5.38 14.37 -0.47
N ILE A 85 4.05 14.43 -0.39
CA ILE A 85 3.26 15.40 -1.15
C ILE A 85 3.68 16.82 -0.79
N VAL A 86 3.81 17.16 0.49
CA VAL A 86 4.20 18.50 0.92
C VAL A 86 5.62 18.84 0.46
N ALA A 87 6.57 17.91 0.59
CA ALA A 87 7.97 18.11 0.28
C ALA A 87 8.26 18.17 -1.23
N ALA A 88 7.50 17.42 -2.04
CA ALA A 88 7.79 17.21 -3.46
C ALA A 88 6.71 17.74 -4.42
N LYS A 89 5.70 18.49 -3.94
CA LYS A 89 4.56 18.99 -4.75
C LYS A 89 4.94 19.77 -6.02
N THR A 90 6.15 20.33 -6.09
CA THR A 90 6.64 21.07 -7.26
C THR A 90 7.16 20.16 -8.37
N VAL A 91 7.49 18.90 -8.06
CA VAL A 91 8.07 17.92 -8.99
C VAL A 91 7.12 16.74 -9.19
N LEU A 92 6.42 16.32 -8.13
CA LEU A 92 5.44 15.25 -8.14
C LEU A 92 4.04 15.86 -7.94
N PRO A 93 3.17 15.82 -8.95
CA PRO A 93 1.82 16.35 -8.80
C PRO A 93 1.09 15.60 -7.67
N PRO A 94 0.58 16.30 -6.63
CA PRO A 94 -0.02 15.68 -5.45
C PRO A 94 -1.15 14.69 -5.75
N GLY A 95 -1.97 15.01 -6.75
CA GLY A 95 -3.11 14.17 -7.14
C GLY A 95 -2.67 12.77 -7.60
N TRP A 96 -1.59 12.67 -8.37
CA TRP A 96 -1.08 11.39 -8.87
C TRP A 96 -0.43 10.55 -7.76
N VAL A 97 0.27 11.19 -6.82
CA VAL A 97 0.82 10.51 -5.62
C VAL A 97 -0.31 9.95 -4.76
N ALA A 98 -1.33 10.77 -4.47
CA ALA A 98 -2.48 10.35 -3.68
C ALA A 98 -3.26 9.21 -4.38
N ALA A 99 -3.47 9.31 -5.70
CA ALA A 99 -4.14 8.28 -6.49
C ALA A 99 -3.39 6.94 -6.45
N GLY A 100 -2.06 6.96 -6.58
CA GLY A 100 -1.23 5.75 -6.47
C GLY A 100 -1.32 5.10 -5.09
N TYR A 101 -1.25 5.92 -4.03
CA TYR A 101 -1.39 5.43 -2.65
C TYR A 101 -2.76 4.81 -2.39
N LEU A 102 -3.84 5.53 -2.72
CA LEU A 102 -5.20 5.07 -2.46
C LEU A 102 -5.56 3.85 -3.33
N GLY A 103 -5.21 3.88 -4.61
CA GLY A 103 -5.46 2.77 -5.54
C GLY A 103 -4.81 1.47 -5.08
N MET A 104 -3.57 1.54 -4.59
CA MET A 104 -2.87 0.38 -4.04
C MET A 104 -3.43 -0.03 -2.67
N MET A 105 -3.49 0.90 -1.72
CA MET A 105 -3.85 0.61 -0.32
C MET A 105 -5.26 0.02 -0.23
N LEU A 106 -6.25 0.63 -0.89
CA LEU A 106 -7.64 0.17 -0.82
C LEU A 106 -7.79 -1.25 -1.37
N VAL A 107 -7.23 -1.51 -2.56
CA VAL A 107 -7.37 -2.83 -3.20
C VAL A 107 -6.71 -3.91 -2.34
N LEU A 108 -5.50 -3.65 -1.84
CA LEU A 108 -4.81 -4.65 -1.01
C LEU A 108 -5.48 -4.85 0.36
N LEU A 109 -6.14 -3.83 0.92
CA LEU A 109 -6.89 -3.95 2.17
C LEU A 109 -8.09 -4.89 2.01
N PHE A 110 -8.79 -4.84 0.87
CA PHE A 110 -9.85 -5.79 0.57
C PHE A 110 -9.30 -7.20 0.29
N LEU A 111 -8.18 -7.32 -0.41
CA LEU A 111 -7.54 -8.62 -0.68
C LEU A 111 -6.91 -9.26 0.56
N GLU A 112 -6.52 -8.47 1.57
CA GLU A 112 -5.93 -8.96 2.83
C GLU A 112 -6.79 -10.03 3.50
N THR A 113 -8.12 -9.84 3.50
CA THR A 113 -9.06 -10.83 4.06
C THR A 113 -8.93 -12.21 3.42
N ARG A 114 -8.57 -12.28 2.12
CA ARG A 114 -8.34 -13.52 1.37
C ARG A 114 -6.96 -14.13 1.60
N PHE A 115 -6.01 -13.36 2.13
CA PHE A 115 -4.65 -13.82 2.40
C PHE A 115 -4.44 -14.25 3.86
N LEU A 116 -5.29 -13.76 4.76
CA LEU A 116 -5.22 -14.05 6.19
C LEU A 116 -6.09 -15.24 6.62
N THR A 117 -7.12 -15.60 5.86
CA THR A 117 -7.89 -16.86 6.00
C THR A 117 -7.22 -17.99 5.21
#